data_AF-F1W2C7-F1
#
_entry.id   AF-F1W2C7-F1
#
_cell.length_a   1.000
_cell.length_b   1.000
_cell.length_c   1.000
_cell.angle_alpha   90.00
_cell.angle_beta   90.00
_cell.angle_gamma   90.00
#
_symmetry.space_group_name_H-M   'P 1'
#
loop_
_entity.id
_entity.type
_entity.pdbx_description
1 polymer ?
#
loop_
_entity_poly.entity_id
_entity_poly.type
_entity_poly.pdbx_seq_one_letter_code
_entity_poly.pdbx_strand_id
1 'polypeptide(L)'
;MFQKFGVMGDYFTKRGNITAADLGRFNVTKNDDDKNVFKVPSLRNVALTAPYFHDGSAKSLNDAVDVMFKYQLGRVATQQDKDLIVKFLKTLTGEYQGKSLVSAQ
;
A
#
# COMPACT_ATOMS: atom_id res chain seq x y z
N MET A 1 -8.01 -1.00 -11.96
CA MET A 1 -6.69 -1.46 -12.46
C MET A 1 -6.14 -2.51 -11.49
N PHE A 2 -5.44 -3.51 -12.01
CA PHE A 2 -4.69 -4.51 -11.23
C PHE A 2 -3.21 -4.37 -11.58
N GLN A 3 -2.32 -4.54 -10.60
CA GLN A 3 -0.88 -4.41 -10.78
C GLN A 3 -0.13 -5.45 -9.97
N LYS A 4 1.03 -5.88 -10.49
CA LYS A 4 1.92 -6.77 -9.75
C LYS A 4 2.60 -6.01 -8.62
N PHE A 5 2.69 -6.64 -7.46
CA PHE A 5 3.40 -6.11 -6.30
C PHE A 5 4.80 -6.75 -6.25
N GLY A 6 5.85 -5.96 -6.00
CA GLY A 6 7.23 -6.43 -6.09
C GLY A 6 7.80 -6.44 -7.52
N VAL A 7 7.42 -5.50 -8.39
CA VAL A 7 7.91 -5.46 -9.78
C VAL A 7 9.43 -5.27 -9.84
N MET A 8 9.99 -4.49 -8.91
CA MET A 8 11.41 -4.15 -8.87
C MET A 8 12.21 -5.00 -7.88
N GLY A 9 11.58 -5.98 -7.23
CA GLY A 9 12.25 -6.90 -6.31
C GLY A 9 11.29 -7.80 -5.54
N ASP A 10 11.82 -8.92 -5.03
CA ASP A 10 11.04 -9.93 -4.32
C ASP A 10 10.61 -9.47 -2.92
N TYR A 11 9.51 -8.71 -2.87
CA TYR A 11 8.92 -8.20 -1.64
C TYR A 11 8.48 -9.33 -0.70
N PHE A 12 7.84 -10.38 -1.22
CA PHE A 12 7.21 -11.41 -0.40
C PHE A 12 8.23 -12.25 0.34
N THR A 13 9.31 -12.68 -0.32
CA THR A 13 10.40 -13.40 0.34
C THR A 13 11.12 -12.50 1.35
N LYS A 14 11.31 -11.21 1.05
CA LYS A 14 11.99 -10.28 1.97
C LYS A 14 11.14 -9.91 3.18
N ARG A 15 9.82 -9.76 3.01
CA ARG A 15 8.87 -9.56 4.11
C ARG A 15 8.78 -10.82 4.99
N GLY A 16 8.87 -12.00 4.36
CA GLY A 16 8.66 -13.28 5.04
C GLY A 16 7.19 -13.54 5.34
N ASN A 17 6.91 -14.63 6.06
CA ASN A 17 5.56 -15.08 6.42
C ASN A 17 4.62 -15.10 5.21
N ILE A 18 5.03 -15.78 4.14
CA ILE A 18 4.23 -15.88 2.91
C ILE A 18 2.99 -16.72 3.20
N THR A 19 1.83 -16.20 2.83
CA THR A 19 0.50 -16.81 3.03
C THR A 19 -0.21 -16.97 1.69
N ALA A 20 -1.30 -17.74 1.67
CA ALA A 20 -2.14 -17.87 0.48
C ALA A 20 -2.71 -16.52 0.00
N ALA A 21 -2.88 -15.53 0.89
CA ALA A 21 -3.35 -14.19 0.51
C ALA A 21 -2.37 -13.47 -0.43
N ASP A 22 -1.08 -13.79 -0.35
CA ASP A 22 -0.03 -13.17 -1.18
C ASP A 22 -0.14 -13.56 -2.65
N LEU A 23 -0.81 -14.66 -2.98
CA LEU A 23 -1.07 -15.05 -4.36
C LEU A 23 -1.97 -14.04 -5.08
N GLY A 24 -2.73 -13.20 -4.34
CA GLY A 24 -3.49 -12.10 -4.91
C GLY A 24 -4.56 -12.58 -5.89
N ARG A 25 -4.60 -11.96 -7.07
CA ARG A 25 -5.60 -12.21 -8.10
C ARG A 25 -5.62 -13.65 -8.61
N PHE A 26 -4.48 -14.35 -8.58
CA PHE A 26 -4.42 -15.79 -8.88
C PHE A 26 -5.45 -16.60 -8.09
N ASN A 27 -5.73 -16.24 -6.84
CA ASN A 27 -6.72 -16.96 -6.02
C ASN A 27 -8.11 -17.02 -6.67
N VAL A 28 -8.44 -16.03 -7.50
CA VAL A 28 -9.69 -15.96 -8.27
C VAL A 28 -9.51 -16.53 -9.68
N THR A 29 -8.47 -16.12 -10.40
CA THR A 29 -8.36 -16.40 -11.84
C THR A 29 -7.71 -17.74 -12.16
N LYS A 30 -6.92 -18.30 -11.24
CA LYS A 30 -6.06 -19.48 -11.43
C LYS A 30 -5.04 -19.35 -12.57
N ASN A 31 -4.82 -18.14 -13.09
CA ASN A 31 -3.78 -17.87 -14.08
C ASN A 31 -2.47 -17.51 -13.36
N ASP A 32 -1.40 -18.26 -13.61
CA ASP A 32 -0.09 -18.06 -12.99
C ASP A 32 0.49 -16.65 -13.21
N ASP A 33 0.15 -15.98 -14.32
CA ASP A 33 0.56 -14.59 -14.57
C ASP A 33 -0.07 -13.59 -13.58
N ASP A 34 -1.17 -13.95 -12.93
CA ASP A 34 -1.85 -13.15 -11.92
C ASP A 34 -1.32 -13.39 -10.49
N LYS A 35 -0.26 -14.20 -10.31
CA LYS A 35 0.39 -14.36 -9.01
C LYS A 35 0.98 -13.04 -8.54
N ASN A 36 0.68 -12.69 -7.29
CA ASN A 36 1.07 -11.45 -6.64
C ASN A 36 0.53 -10.18 -7.33
N VAL A 37 -0.53 -10.31 -8.13
CA VAL A 37 -1.24 -9.18 -8.73
C VAL A 37 -2.40 -8.77 -7.82
N PHE A 38 -2.50 -7.48 -7.52
CA PHE A 38 -3.53 -6.94 -6.63
C PHE A 38 -4.29 -5.81 -7.28
N LYS A 39 -5.53 -5.59 -6.83
CA LYS A 39 -6.27 -4.39 -7.20
C LYS A 39 -5.58 -3.20 -6.56
N VAL A 40 -5.24 -2.17 -7.34
CA VAL A 40 -4.69 -0.93 -6.80
C VAL A 40 -5.77 -0.25 -5.94
N PRO A 41 -5.56 -0.04 -4.64
CA PRO A 41 -6.58 0.53 -3.77
C PRO A 41 -6.73 2.04 -4.02
N SER A 42 -7.88 2.58 -3.63
CA SER A 42 -8.03 4.03 -3.48
C SER A 42 -7.16 4.53 -2.33
N LEU A 43 -6.59 5.73 -2.46
CA LEU A 43 -5.85 6.40 -1.39
C LEU A 43 -6.68 7.45 -0.63
N ARG A 44 -7.98 7.57 -0.92
CA ARG A 44 -8.90 8.40 -0.13
C ARG A 44 -8.98 7.86 1.30
N ASN A 45 -8.91 8.76 2.28
CA ASN A 45 -8.88 8.44 3.71
C ASN A 45 -7.72 7.54 4.17
N VAL A 46 -6.67 7.36 3.35
CA VAL A 46 -5.60 6.40 3.65
C VAL A 46 -4.89 6.72 4.98
N ALA A 47 -4.82 7.98 5.38
CA ALA A 47 -4.23 8.37 6.66
C ALA A 47 -4.94 7.80 7.90
N LEU A 48 -6.18 7.28 7.75
CA LEU A 48 -7.00 6.74 8.83
C LEU A 48 -7.13 5.21 8.79
N THR A 49 -6.53 4.53 7.81
CA THR A 49 -6.77 3.10 7.54
C THR A 49 -5.51 2.26 7.73
N ALA A 50 -4.65 2.62 8.68
CA ALA A 50 -3.58 1.75 9.10
C ALA A 50 -4.15 0.47 9.77
N PRO A 51 -3.44 -0.67 9.71
CA PRO A 51 -2.19 -0.89 8.97
C PRO A 51 -2.42 -1.07 7.46
N TYR A 52 -1.34 -0.98 6.68
CA TYR A 52 -1.37 -0.92 5.21
C TYR A 52 -0.98 -2.23 4.52
N PHE A 53 -1.33 -2.32 3.24
CA PHE A 53 -1.25 -3.49 2.35
C PHE A 53 -2.28 -4.57 2.67
N HIS A 54 -2.35 -5.61 1.83
CA HIS A 54 -3.36 -6.67 1.94
C HIS A 54 -3.17 -7.56 3.18
N ASP A 55 -2.00 -7.48 3.81
CA ASP A 55 -1.60 -8.26 4.97
C ASP A 55 -1.40 -7.42 6.24
N GLY A 56 -1.56 -6.10 6.17
CA GLY A 56 -1.35 -5.21 7.31
C GLY A 56 0.11 -5.12 7.78
N SER A 57 1.09 -5.45 6.94
CA SER A 57 2.51 -5.51 7.37
C SER A 57 3.14 -4.14 7.59
N ALA A 58 2.70 -3.10 6.88
CA ALA A 58 3.19 -1.73 7.07
C ALA A 58 2.36 -1.00 8.13
N LYS A 59 3.01 -0.54 9.21
CA LYS A 59 2.35 0.05 10.37
C LYS A 59 2.07 1.54 10.21
N SER A 60 2.86 2.23 9.38
CA SER A 60 2.74 3.67 9.14
C SER A 60 2.73 4.00 7.65
N LEU A 61 2.24 5.21 7.29
CA LEU A 61 2.32 5.70 5.91
C LEU A 61 3.78 5.82 5.45
N ASN A 62 4.70 6.16 6.34
CA ASN A 62 6.13 6.22 6.01
C ASN A 62 6.65 4.85 5.58
N ASP A 63 6.34 3.80 6.36
CA ASP A 63 6.73 2.42 6.01
C ASP A 63 6.12 1.98 4.67
N ALA A 64 4.84 2.33 4.45
CA ALA A 64 4.16 2.01 3.20
C ALA A 64 4.79 2.72 2.00
N VAL A 65 5.14 4.01 2.14
CA VAL A 65 5.82 4.79 1.09
C VAL A 65 7.21 4.22 0.80
N ASP A 66 7.99 3.86 1.83
CA ASP A 66 9.30 3.21 1.68
C ASP A 66 9.19 1.90 0.87
N VAL A 67 8.22 1.06 1.22
CA VAL A 67 7.96 -0.21 0.49
C VAL A 67 7.56 0.08 -0.96
N MET A 68 6.67 1.04 -1.21
CA MET A 68 6.25 1.39 -2.58
C MET A 68 7.42 1.89 -3.42
N PHE A 69 8.26 2.77 -2.87
CA PHE A 69 9.44 3.28 -3.58
C PHE A 69 10.40 2.15 -3.93
N LYS A 70 10.71 1.29 -2.95
CA LYS A 70 11.67 0.20 -3.16
C LYS A 70 11.17 -0.83 -4.15
N TYR A 71 9.97 -1.37 -3.93
CA TYR A 71 9.52 -2.57 -4.62
C TYR A 71 8.69 -2.30 -5.89
N GLN A 72 8.13 -1.09 -6.03
CA GLN A 72 7.42 -0.69 -7.26
C GLN A 72 8.27 0.22 -8.16
N LEU A 73 9.13 1.07 -7.59
CA LEU A 73 9.92 2.05 -8.36
C LEU A 73 11.42 1.73 -8.41
N GLY A 74 11.92 0.78 -7.62
CA GLY A 74 13.32 0.37 -7.63
C GLY A 74 14.28 1.43 -7.08
N ARG A 75 13.79 2.34 -6.23
CA ARG A 75 14.58 3.43 -5.65
C ARG A 75 14.25 3.64 -4.18
N VAL A 76 15.12 4.35 -3.47
CA VAL A 76 14.89 4.71 -2.06
C VAL A 76 14.29 6.11 -2.02
N ALA A 77 13.24 6.29 -1.21
CA ALA A 77 12.65 7.62 -1.00
C ALA A 77 13.60 8.48 -0.13
N THR A 78 13.81 9.73 -0.53
CA THR A 78 14.44 10.70 0.37
C THR A 78 13.48 11.01 1.53
N GLN A 79 14.01 11.46 2.68
CA GLN A 79 13.15 11.83 3.81
C GLN A 79 12.18 12.96 3.41
N GLN A 80 12.66 13.94 2.64
CA GLN A 80 11.84 15.04 2.13
C GLN A 80 10.69 14.55 1.25
N ASP A 81 10.95 13.63 0.31
CA ASP A 81 9.89 13.07 -0.54
C ASP A 81 8.85 12.33 0.29
N LYS A 82 9.27 11.53 1.27
CA LYS A 82 8.35 10.84 2.17
C LYS A 82 7.46 11.81 2.92
N ASP A 83 8.05 12.82 3.54
CA ASP A 83 7.32 13.80 4.32
C ASP A 83 6.29 14.54 3.44
N LEU A 84 6.68 14.95 2.23
CA LEU A 84 5.80 15.63 1.29
C LEU A 84 4.67 14.73 0.78
N ILE A 85 4.98 13.47 0.44
CA ILE A 85 3.97 12.50 0.00
C ILE A 85 3.00 12.20 1.13
N VAL A 86 3.50 11.90 2.34
CA VAL A 86 2.64 11.64 3.50
C VAL A 86 1.79 12.86 3.84
N LYS A 87 2.34 14.07 3.76
CA LYS A 87 1.58 15.31 3.93
C LYS A 87 0.47 15.44 2.89
N PHE A 88 0.74 15.13 1.61
CA PHE A 88 -0.27 15.08 0.57
C PHE A 88 -1.33 14.00 0.85
N LEU A 89 -0.94 12.77 1.22
CA LEU A 89 -1.88 11.70 1.52
C LEU A 89 -2.84 12.05 2.67
N LYS A 90 -2.36 12.81 3.66
CA LYS A 90 -3.21 13.32 4.75
C LYS A 90 -4.28 14.31 4.27
N THR A 91 -4.10 14.99 3.15
CA THR A 91 -5.15 15.87 2.58
C THR A 91 -6.25 15.09 1.88
N LEU A 92 -6.06 13.78 1.65
CA LEU A 92 -7.06 12.91 1.02
C LEU A 92 -8.11 12.40 2.03
N THR A 93 -8.03 12.83 3.29
CA THR A 93 -9.02 12.52 4.32
C THR A 93 -10.20 13.47 4.18
N GLY A 94 -11.38 12.90 3.94
CA GLY A 94 -12.61 13.64 3.71
C GLY A 94 -13.40 13.95 4.98
N GLU A 95 -14.64 14.35 4.75
CA GLU A 95 -15.63 14.62 5.79
C GLU A 95 -16.80 13.62 5.68
N TYR A 96 -17.46 13.37 6.80
CA TYR A 96 -18.70 12.60 6.85
C TYR A 96 -19.78 13.43 7.54
N GLN A 97 -20.89 13.68 6.85
CA GLN A 97 -21.99 14.52 7.35
C GLN A 97 -21.53 15.93 7.80
N GLY A 98 -20.61 16.53 7.04
CA GLY A 98 -20.04 17.85 7.33
C GLY A 98 -19.05 17.89 8.50
N LYS A 99 -18.63 16.73 9.03
CA LYS A 99 -17.61 16.62 10.07
C LYS A 99 -16.33 16.01 9.52
N SER A 100 -15.19 16.63 9.79
CA SER A 100 -13.88 16.10 9.41
C SER A 100 -13.64 14.74 10.04
N LEU A 101 -13.23 13.77 9.21
CA LEU A 101 -12.85 12.44 9.71
C LEU A 101 -11.54 12.47 10.50
N VAL A 102 -10.75 13.55 10.40
CA VAL A 102 -9.55 13.76 11.23
C VAL A 102 -9.92 14.05 12.68
N SER A 103 -11.02 14.76 12.91
CA SER A 103 -11.50 15.13 14.27
C SER A 103 -12.25 14.01 14.99
N ALA A 104 -12.49 12.88 14.34
CA ALA A 104 -13.21 11.74 14.90
C ALA A 104 -12.30 10.70 15.59
N GLN A 105 -11.02 11.02 15.76
CA GLN A 105 -9.99 10.20 16.43
C GLN A 105 -9.50 10.87 17.70
#